data_AF-A0A1P8DRK8-F1
#
_entry.id   AF-A0A1P8DRK8-F1
#
_cell.length_a   1.000
_cell.length_b   1.000
_cell.length_c   1.000
_cell.angle_alpha   90.00
_cell.angle_beta   90.00
_cell.angle_gamma   90.00
#
_symmetry.space_group_name_H-M   'P 1'
#
loop_
_entity.id
_entity.type
_entity.pdbx_description
1 polymer ?
#
loop_
_entity_poly.entity_id
_entity_poly.type
_entity_poly.pdbx_seq_one_letter_code
_entity_poly.pdbx_strand_id
1 'polypeptide(L)' 'MFFYLFNWKVKLGVILTVGLFLGAVITFVVAWGTPMPKDVFSYASYFISYRWFLFFIVSGLSVGSATMKYHEKIMQSI' A
#
# COMPACT_ATOMS: atom_id res chain seq x y z
N MET A 1 -15.55 -14.03 -26.23
CA MET A 1 -15.20 -12.59 -26.40
C MET A 1 -14.70 -12.02 -25.06
N PHE A 2 -13.82 -12.67 -24.30
CA PHE A 2 -12.34 -12.50 -24.30
C PHE A 2 -11.75 -11.07 -24.38
N PHE A 3 -12.54 -10.02 -24.66
CA PHE A 3 -12.16 -8.60 -24.51
C PHE A 3 -12.28 -8.12 -23.06
N TYR A 4 -12.88 -8.94 -22.20
CA TYR A 4 -13.16 -8.69 -20.79
C TYR A 4 -12.00 -9.07 -19.86
N LEU A 5 -11.00 -9.78 -20.40
CA LEU A 5 -9.73 -10.03 -19.76
C LEU A 5 -8.87 -8.78 -19.91
N PHE A 6 -8.34 -8.28 -18.79
CA PHE A 6 -7.16 -7.43 -18.77
C PHE A 6 -7.36 -5.95 -19.17
N ASN A 7 -8.14 -5.22 -18.37
CA ASN A 7 -7.77 -3.82 -18.14
C ASN A 7 -6.42 -3.81 -17.39
N TRP A 8 -5.30 -3.78 -18.13
CA TRP A 8 -3.94 -3.81 -17.59
C TRP A 8 -3.74 -2.76 -16.48
N LYS A 9 -4.43 -1.61 -16.60
CA LYS A 9 -4.48 -0.54 -15.60
C LYS A 9 -5.08 -0.99 -14.26
N VAL A 10 -6.21 -1.70 -14.27
CA VAL A 10 -6.83 -2.24 -13.05
C VAL A 10 -5.95 -3.33 -12.45
N LYS A 11 -5.38 -4.21 -13.29
CA LYS A 11 -4.48 -5.26 -12.82
C LYS A 11 -3.20 -4.70 -12.19
N LEU A 12 -2.60 -3.68 -12.80
CA LEU A 12 -1.49 -2.92 -12.23
C LEU A 12 -1.88 -2.25 -10.91
N GLY A 13 -3.05 -1.59 -10.85
CA GLY A 13 -3.54 -0.96 -9.62
C GLY A 13 -3.71 -1.95 -8.47
N VAL A 14 -4.25 -3.15 -8.75
CA VAL A 14 -4.36 -4.24 -7.77
C VAL A 14 -2.98 -4.73 -7.34
N ILE A 15 -2.06 -5.00 -8.28
CA ILE A 15 -0.69 -5.45 -7.96
C ILE A 15 0.03 -4.39 -7.10
N LEU A 16 -0.11 -3.11 -7.43
CA LEU A 16 0.48 -2.01 -6.68
C LEU A 16 -0.12 -1.93 -5.27
N THR A 17 -1.44 -2.08 -5.14
CA THR A 17 -2.14 -2.10 -3.85
C THR A 17 -1.64 -3.25 -2.98
N VAL A 18 -1.52 -4.46 -3.54
CA VAL A 18 -0.97 -5.64 -2.83
C VAL A 18 0.48 -5.42 -2.41
N GLY A 19 1.32 -4.86 -3.30
CA GLY A 19 2.70 -4.52 -2.98
C GLY A 19 2.83 -3.48 -1.86
N LEU A 20 2.00 -2.43 -1.88
CA LEU A 20 1.93 -1.42 -0.82
C LEU A 20 1.46 -2.04 0.51
N PHE A 21 0.51 -2.97 0.47
CA PHE A 21 0.01 -3.66 1.66
C PHE A 21 1.08 -4.58 2.26
N LEU A 22 1.83 -5.32 1.43
CA LEU A 22 2.99 -6.09 1.88
C LEU A 22 4.08 -5.19 2.48
N GLY A 23 4.35 -4.03 1.85
CA GLY A 23 5.25 -3.01 2.41
C GLY A 23 4.81 -2.51 3.78
N ALA A 24 3.50 -2.29 3.98
CA ALA A 24 2.92 -1.94 5.26
C ALA A 24 3.12 -3.06 6.31
N VAL A 25 2.87 -4.32 5.95
CA VAL A 25 3.08 -5.45 6.87
C VAL A 25 4.55 -5.59 7.27
N ILE A 26 5.48 -5.50 6.32
CA ILE A 26 6.92 -5.60 6.60
C ILE A 26 7.37 -4.45 7.52
N THR A 27 6.97 -3.21 7.20
CA THR A 27 7.31 -2.05 8.04
C THR A 27 6.69 -2.14 9.43
N PHE A 28 5.48 -2.68 9.56
CA PHE A 28 4.85 -2.95 10.85
C PHE A 28 5.64 -3.98 11.68
N VAL A 29 6.03 -5.11 11.07
CA VAL A 29 6.82 -6.14 11.76
C VAL A 29 8.18 -5.60 12.20
N VAL A 30 8.85 -4.83 11.35
CA VAL A 30 10.12 -4.16 11.70
C VAL A 30 9.91 -3.19 12.86
N ALA A 31 8.91 -2.32 12.80
CA ALA A 31 8.62 -1.37 13.87
C ALA A 31 8.25 -2.06 15.20
N TRP A 32 7.49 -3.16 15.15
CA TRP A 32 7.06 -3.91 16.32
C TRP A 32 8.20 -4.69 17.00
N GLY A 33 9.15 -5.18 16.21
CA GLY A 33 10.33 -5.89 16.72
C GLY A 33 11.46 -4.98 17.20
N THR A 34 11.36 -3.66 17.00
CA THR A 34 12.45 -2.74 17.35
C THR A 34 12.45 -2.50 18.87
N PRO A 35 13.54 -2.83 19.60
CA PRO A 35 13.64 -2.58 21.03
C PRO A 35 13.60 -1.08 21.33
N MET A 36 13.13 -0.72 22.53
CA MET A 36 12.92 0.68 22.93
C MET A 36 14.23 1.47 22.77
N PRO A 37 14.26 2.52 21.93
CA PRO A 37 15.50 3.19 21.57
C PRO A 37 16.13 3.84 22.79
N LYS A 38 17.41 3.55 23.04
CA LYS A 38 18.20 4.14 24.14
C LYS A 38 19.01 5.36 23.71
N ASP A 39 19.23 5.53 22.41
CA ASP A 39 20.05 6.60 21.82
C ASP A 39 19.24 7.48 20.85
N VAL A 40 19.63 8.76 20.73
CA VAL A 40 18.95 9.78 19.89
C VAL A 40 18.86 9.35 18.42
N PHE A 41 19.91 8.71 17.89
CA PHE A 41 19.92 8.16 16.52
C PHE A 41 18.96 6.96 16.37
N SER A 42 18.75 6.19 17.43
CA SER A 42 17.82 5.05 17.46
C SER A 42 16.36 5.52 17.52
N TYR A 43 16.09 6.69 18.13
CA TYR A 43 14.78 7.33 18.06
C TYR A 43 14.43 7.81 16.65
N ALA A 44 15.41 8.37 15.92
CA ALA A 44 15.20 8.83 14.56
C ALA A 44 14.85 7.68 13.61
N SER A 45 15.56 6.55 13.70
CA SER A 45 15.27 5.37 12.88
C SER A 45 13.94 4.71 13.25
N TYR A 46 13.60 4.63 14.54
CA TYR A 46 12.29 4.16 14.99
C TYR A 46 11.14 5.01 14.41
N PHE A 47 11.28 6.34 14.46
CA PHE A 47 10.28 7.27 13.96
C PHE A 47 10.16 7.22 12.42
N ILE A 48 11.28 7.05 11.71
CA ILE A 48 11.30 6.89 10.26
C ILE A 48 10.51 5.64 9.85
N SER A 49 10.71 4.51 10.54
CA SER A 49 10.04 3.24 10.23
C SER A 49 8.53 3.35 10.37
N TYR A 50 8.05 4.02 11.43
CA TYR A 50 6.62 4.25 11.65
C TYR A 50 6.01 5.19 10.59
N ARG A 51 6.81 6.12 10.07
CA ARG A 51 6.39 7.05 9.01
C ARG A 51 6.25 6.35 7.66
N TRP A 52 7.14 5.43 7.35
CA TRP A 52 7.03 4.57 6.16
C TRP A 52 5.81 3.65 6.24
N PHE A 53 5.51 3.09 7.42
CA PHE A 53 4.30 2.32 7.64
C PHE A 53 3.02 3.11 7.32
N LEU A 54 2.91 4.33 7.86
CA LEU A 54 1.80 5.24 7.55
C LEU A 54 1.72 5.58 6.06
N PHE A 55 2.87 5.85 5.42
CA PHE A 55 2.92 6.13 3.99
C PHE A 55 2.39 4.95 3.15
N PHE A 56 2.79 3.71 3.47
CA PHE A 56 2.36 2.52 2.75
C PHE A 56 0.86 2.23 2.92
N ILE A 57 0.31 2.42 4.13
CA ILE A 57 -1.13 2.26 4.36
C ILE A 57 -1.93 3.32 3.61
N VAL A 58 -1.59 4.60 3.77
CA VAL A 58 -2.35 5.70 3.15
C VAL A 58 -2.28 5.59 1.62
N SER A 59 -1.10 5.26 1.09
CA SER A 59 -0.92 5.03 -0.35
C SER A 59 -1.70 3.80 -0.83
N GLY A 60 -1.68 2.71 -0.07
CA GLY A 60 -2.43 1.49 -0.39
C GLY A 60 -3.95 1.72 -0.43
N LEU A 61 -4.49 2.44 0.55
CA LEU A 61 -5.92 2.81 0.58
C LEU A 61 -6.29 3.77 -0.57
N SER A 62 -5.42 4.74 -0.86
CA SER A 62 -5.64 5.69 -1.97
C SER A 62 -5.63 4.98 -3.32
N VAL A 63 -4.60 4.17 -3.61
CA VAL A 63 -4.49 3.44 -4.87
C VAL A 63 -5.58 2.38 -4.99
N GLY A 64 -5.89 1.66 -3.91
CA GLY A 64 -6.96 0.67 -3.89
C GLY A 64 -8.33 1.28 -4.19
N SER A 65 -8.67 2.38 -3.51
CA SER A 65 -9.94 3.09 -3.72
C SER A 65 -10.04 3.71 -5.13
N ALA A 66 -8.96 4.29 -5.65
CA ALA A 66 -8.91 4.79 -7.02
C ALA A 66 -9.10 3.67 -8.05
N THR A 67 -8.50 2.50 -7.79
CA THR A 67 -8.63 1.31 -8.64
C THR A 67 -10.06 0.78 -8.64
N MET A 68 -10.71 0.71 -7.48
CA MET A 68 -12.12 0.30 -7.34
C MET A 68 -13.05 1.28 -8.06
N LYS A 69 -12.86 2.59 -7.88
CA LYS A 69 -13.67 3.62 -8.55
C LYS A 69 -13.52 3.60 -10.07
N TYR A 70 -12.31 3.31 -10.58
CA TYR A 70 -12.06 3.15 -12.01
C TYR A 70 -12.76 1.90 -12.56
N HIS A 71 -12.72 0.79 -11.80
CA HIS A 71 -13.41 -0.44 -12.16
C HIS A 71 -14.94 -0.29 -12.17
N GLU A 72 -15.51 0.39 -11.17
CA GLU A 72 -16.93 0.68 -11.07
C GLU A 72 -17.42 1.55 -12.24
N LYS A 73 -16.67 2.61 -12.60
CA LYS A 73 -16.98 3.44 -13.78
C LYS A 73 -17.00 2.65 -15.09
N ILE A 74 -16.10 1.69 -15.24
CA ILE A 74 -16.07 0.84 -16.44
C ILE A 74 -17.32 -0.05 -16.48
N MET A 75 -17.75 -0.59 -15.33
CA MET A 75 -18.95 -1.42 -15.26
C MET A 75 -20.25 -0.62 -15.47
N GLN A 76 -20.32 0.64 -15.04
CA GLN A 76 -21.48 1.51 -15.27
C GLN A 76 -21.59 2.07 -16.69
N SER A 77 -20.52 1.99 -17.48
CA SER A 77 -20.45 2.50 -18.86
C SER A 77 -20.83 1.46 -19.92
N ILE A 78 -21.09 0.22 -19.51
CA ILE A 78 -21.51 -0.92 -20.35
C ILE A 78 -22.99 -1.18 -20.10
#